data_AF-A0A7S0SN50-F1
#
_entry.id   AF-A0A7S0SN50-F1
#
_cell.length_a   1.000
_cell.length_b   1.000
_cell.length_c   1.000
_cell.angle_alpha   90.00
_cell.angle_beta   90.00
_cell.angle_gamma   90.00
#
_symmetry.space_group_name_H-M   'P 1'
#
loop_
_entity.id
_entity.type
_entity.pdbx_description
1 polymer ?
#
loop_
_entity_poly.entity_id
_entity_poly.type
_entity_poly.pdbx_seq_one_letter_code
_entity_poly.pdbx_strand_id
1 'polypeptide(L)'
;AAAAAAVAAAEEGAARWERCASLRDGALAVSHLGFAPPEYGLQLAAAGDDGVVRFYSPTDTLALSGWELCNEAEALVPGAACTALAWCRPTGAGVHGGAGGGGSGGREGYASAAEGEAAPSPPMIVVGLTWSGRGGESDARVLAYDEAGMRWRVVAQLCTGPVAVTALAWAPNTNAAGGGVETIAAAIGTEAAVFRMEGYDGG
;
A
#
# COMPACT_ATOMS: atom_id res chain seq x y z
N ALA A 1 31.80 -15.26 6.81
CA ALA A 1 32.01 -14.19 7.81
C ALA A 1 30.64 -13.78 8.35
N ALA A 2 30.54 -13.63 9.67
CA ALA A 2 29.31 -13.77 10.45
C ALA A 2 28.24 -12.70 10.16
N ALA A 3 27.02 -13.15 9.88
CA ALA A 3 25.82 -12.35 10.04
C ALA A 3 25.50 -12.27 11.54
N ALA A 4 25.93 -11.19 12.19
CA ALA A 4 25.51 -10.88 13.54
C ALA A 4 23.99 -10.62 13.51
N ALA A 5 23.23 -11.60 14.00
CA ALA A 5 21.86 -11.41 14.40
C ALA A 5 21.87 -10.41 15.58
N ALA A 6 21.31 -9.23 15.37
CA ALA A 6 20.94 -8.37 16.50
C ALA A 6 19.76 -9.05 17.20
N VAL A 7 20.05 -9.92 18.16
CA VAL A 7 19.09 -10.37 19.16
C VAL A 7 18.98 -9.23 20.16
N ALA A 8 17.86 -8.51 20.14
CA ALA A 8 17.56 -7.53 21.16
C ALA A 8 17.49 -8.25 22.52
N ALA A 9 18.24 -7.77 23.50
CA ALA A 9 18.10 -8.19 24.88
C ALA A 9 16.67 -7.85 25.33
N ALA A 10 15.87 -8.89 25.57
CA ALA A 10 14.52 -8.72 26.11
C ALA A 10 14.64 -8.48 27.62
N GLU A 11 14.24 -7.29 28.07
CA GLU A 11 13.96 -7.02 29.48
C GLU A 11 12.81 -7.92 29.96
N GLU A 12 12.80 -8.29 31.25
CA GLU A 12 11.78 -9.16 31.83
C GLU A 12 10.39 -8.50 31.73
N GLY A 13 9.52 -9.07 30.88
CA GLY A 13 8.20 -8.52 30.54
C GLY A 13 8.06 -7.94 29.12
N ALA A 14 9.13 -7.88 28.32
CA ALA A 14 9.05 -7.46 26.93
C ALA A 14 8.43 -8.56 26.04
N ALA A 15 7.57 -8.17 25.08
CA ALA A 15 7.05 -9.08 24.07
C ALA A 15 8.21 -9.71 23.29
N ARG A 16 8.16 -11.03 23.09
CA ARG A 16 9.19 -11.76 22.33
C ARG A 16 9.03 -11.46 20.84
N TRP A 17 9.94 -10.67 20.30
CA TRP A 17 10.06 -10.45 18.85
C TRP A 17 11.07 -11.42 18.26
N GLU A 18 10.74 -12.01 17.12
CA GLU A 18 11.67 -12.82 16.33
C GLU A 18 11.79 -12.26 14.92
N ARG A 19 12.95 -12.45 14.31
CA ARG A 19 13.15 -12.14 12.89
C ARG A 19 12.77 -13.37 12.06
N CYS A 20 11.56 -13.37 11.50
CA CYS A 20 11.06 -14.50 10.70
C CYS A 20 11.70 -14.57 9.29
N ALA A 21 12.01 -13.42 8.66
CA ALA A 21 12.53 -13.36 7.29
C ALA A 21 13.52 -12.22 7.05
N SER A 22 14.19 -12.25 5.89
CA SER A 22 15.05 -11.18 5.37
C SER A 22 14.90 -11.11 3.85
N LEU A 23 14.20 -10.08 3.35
CA LEU A 23 13.97 -9.83 1.92
C LEU A 23 15.15 -9.04 1.35
N ARG A 24 15.75 -9.49 0.23
CA ARG A 24 17.06 -8.99 -0.23
C ARG A 24 17.15 -8.73 -1.74
N ASP A 25 16.01 -8.60 -2.40
CA ASP A 25 15.95 -8.37 -3.86
C ASP A 25 16.30 -6.91 -4.24
N GLY A 26 16.31 -5.99 -3.27
CA GLY A 26 16.72 -4.60 -3.47
C GLY A 26 18.20 -4.46 -3.81
N ALA A 27 18.50 -3.64 -4.83
CA ALA A 27 19.87 -3.36 -5.24
C ALA A 27 20.55 -2.32 -4.33
N LEU A 28 19.76 -1.42 -3.74
CA LEU A 28 20.19 -0.34 -2.85
C LEU A 28 19.39 -0.37 -1.53
N ALA A 29 19.61 0.64 -0.67
CA ALA A 29 18.98 0.70 0.64
C ALA A 29 17.44 0.76 0.53
N VAL A 30 16.77 -0.05 1.35
CA VAL A 30 15.31 -0.02 1.52
C VAL A 30 14.98 0.93 2.67
N SER A 31 14.20 1.97 2.40
CA SER A 31 13.89 3.05 3.35
C SER A 31 12.40 3.19 3.65
N HIS A 32 11.53 2.61 2.80
CA HIS A 32 10.09 2.73 2.93
C HIS A 32 9.43 1.35 2.89
N LEU A 33 8.53 1.12 3.84
CA LEU A 33 7.80 -0.13 4.01
C LEU A 33 6.33 0.19 4.27
N GLY A 34 5.42 -0.64 3.78
CA GLY A 34 4.01 -0.55 4.12
C GLY A 34 3.31 -1.88 3.92
N PHE A 35 2.56 -2.32 4.92
CA PHE A 35 1.64 -3.44 4.77
C PHE A 35 0.35 -3.00 4.08
N ALA A 36 -0.09 -3.81 3.14
CA ALA A 36 -1.37 -3.64 2.47
C ALA A 36 -2.53 -3.69 3.49
N PRO A 37 -3.68 -3.08 3.14
CA PRO A 37 -4.94 -3.31 3.85
C PRO A 37 -5.29 -4.80 3.96
N PRO A 38 -5.86 -5.25 5.09
CA PRO A 38 -6.12 -6.67 5.35
C PRO A 38 -7.08 -7.32 4.34
N GLU A 39 -7.97 -6.55 3.72
CA GLU A 39 -8.85 -6.99 2.64
C GLU A 39 -8.11 -7.51 1.40
N TYR A 40 -6.83 -7.13 1.22
CA TYR A 40 -5.97 -7.61 0.14
C TYR A 40 -4.99 -8.71 0.62
N GLY A 41 -5.22 -9.26 1.81
CA GLY A 41 -4.33 -10.24 2.43
C GLY A 41 -3.03 -9.65 2.96
N LEU A 42 -2.15 -10.53 3.45
CA LEU A 42 -0.84 -10.12 3.97
C LEU A 42 0.13 -9.88 2.82
N GLN A 43 0.28 -8.61 2.43
CA GLN A 43 1.25 -8.17 1.43
C GLN A 43 2.09 -7.01 1.97
N LEU A 44 3.38 -7.00 1.64
CA LEU A 44 4.33 -5.95 2.01
C LEU A 44 4.82 -5.23 0.75
N ALA A 45 4.68 -3.90 0.71
CA ALA A 45 5.45 -3.08 -0.22
C ALA A 45 6.76 -2.62 0.44
N ALA A 46 7.86 -2.69 -0.30
CA ALA A 46 9.16 -2.19 0.09
C ALA A 46 9.78 -1.35 -1.04
N ALA A 47 10.36 -0.21 -0.69
CA ALA A 47 10.95 0.70 -1.67
C ALA A 47 12.12 1.47 -1.07
N GLY A 48 12.98 2.02 -1.92
CA GLY A 48 14.10 2.84 -1.46
C GLY A 48 14.91 3.46 -2.59
N ASP A 49 16.23 3.47 -2.44
CA ASP A 49 17.16 4.30 -3.23
C ASP A 49 17.30 3.88 -4.70
N ASP A 50 16.84 2.67 -5.06
CA ASP A 50 16.81 2.20 -6.45
C ASP A 50 15.54 2.61 -7.21
N GLY A 51 14.58 3.26 -6.52
CA GLY A 51 13.36 3.77 -7.15
C GLY A 51 12.35 2.68 -7.53
N VAL A 52 12.58 1.44 -7.10
CA VAL A 52 11.69 0.30 -7.38
C VAL A 52 10.84 -0.01 -6.16
N VAL A 53 9.53 -0.11 -6.36
CA VAL A 53 8.60 -0.61 -5.35
C VAL A 53 8.41 -2.11 -5.55
N ARG A 54 8.72 -2.89 -4.53
CA ARG A 54 8.65 -4.35 -4.53
C ARG A 54 7.49 -4.82 -3.68
N PHE A 55 6.71 -5.76 -4.21
CA PHE A 55 5.52 -6.30 -3.54
C PHE A 55 5.76 -7.76 -3.19
N TYR A 56 5.65 -8.07 -1.90
CA TYR A 56 5.92 -9.39 -1.36
C TYR A 56 4.70 -10.00 -0.70
N SER A 57 4.47 -11.28 -0.94
CA SER A 57 3.49 -12.08 -0.20
C SER A 57 4.17 -13.26 0.48
N PRO A 58 3.78 -13.65 1.70
CA PRO A 58 4.35 -14.81 2.37
C PRO A 58 3.88 -16.09 1.67
N THR A 59 4.76 -17.08 1.58
CA THR A 59 4.39 -18.44 1.13
C THR A 59 3.48 -19.15 2.13
N ASP A 60 3.60 -18.78 3.41
CA ASP A 60 2.80 -19.25 4.53
C ASP A 60 2.63 -18.10 5.53
N THR A 61 1.38 -17.66 5.73
CA THR A 61 1.02 -16.54 6.61
C THR A 61 1.21 -16.82 8.10
N LEU A 62 1.32 -18.09 8.49
CA LEU A 62 1.56 -18.50 9.88
C LEU A 62 3.05 -18.59 10.20
N ALA A 63 3.84 -19.12 9.27
CA ALA A 63 5.27 -19.32 9.47
C ALA A 63 6.12 -18.07 9.16
N LEU A 64 5.71 -17.25 8.18
CA LEU A 64 6.39 -16.02 7.74
C LEU A 64 7.87 -16.18 7.34
N SER A 65 8.39 -17.40 7.28
CA SER A 65 9.80 -17.69 6.98
C SER A 65 10.12 -17.59 5.49
N GLY A 66 9.11 -17.73 4.64
CA GLY A 66 9.22 -17.62 3.18
C GLY A 66 8.33 -16.50 2.66
N TRP A 67 8.88 -15.70 1.75
CA TRP A 67 8.20 -14.62 1.06
C TRP A 67 8.58 -14.66 -0.41
N GLU A 68 7.60 -14.45 -1.27
CA GLU A 68 7.75 -14.37 -2.71
C GLU A 68 7.70 -12.92 -3.16
N LEU A 69 8.62 -12.53 -4.05
CA LEU A 69 8.52 -11.27 -4.79
C LEU A 69 7.46 -11.45 -5.89
N CYS A 70 6.27 -10.91 -5.65
CA CYS A 70 5.12 -11.08 -6.53
C CYS A 70 5.12 -10.10 -7.71
N ASN A 71 5.63 -8.89 -7.49
CA ASN A 71 5.58 -7.80 -8.47
C ASN A 71 6.62 -6.72 -8.16
N GLU A 72 7.00 -5.97 -9.19
CA GLU A 72 7.83 -4.78 -9.09
C GLU A 72 7.20 -3.65 -9.89
N ALA A 73 7.27 -2.43 -9.35
CA ALA A 73 6.88 -1.21 -10.04
C ALA A 73 8.07 -0.26 -10.10
N GLU A 74 8.59 -0.05 -11.31
CA GLU A 74 9.70 0.86 -11.54
C GLU A 74 9.21 2.29 -11.81
N ALA A 75 10.07 3.25 -11.47
CA ALA A 75 9.89 4.62 -11.93
C ALA A 75 9.87 4.69 -13.47
N LEU A 76 8.98 5.50 -14.05
CA LEU A 76 8.91 5.69 -15.53
C LEU A 76 10.24 6.15 -16.14
N VAL A 77 11.13 6.74 -15.33
CA VAL A 77 12.46 7.16 -15.73
C VAL A 77 13.46 6.56 -14.75
N PRO A 78 14.55 5.92 -15.24
CA PRO A 78 15.61 5.39 -14.39
C PRO A 78 16.29 6.42 -13.49
N GLY A 79 16.89 5.97 -12.40
CA GLY A 79 17.67 6.80 -11.48
C GLY A 79 16.83 7.58 -10.47
N ALA A 80 15.60 7.13 -10.21
CA ALA A 80 14.78 7.61 -9.12
C ALA A 80 15.22 6.99 -7.79
N ALA A 81 14.96 7.69 -6.69
CA ALA A 81 14.88 7.13 -5.35
C ALA A 81 13.45 7.33 -4.82
N CYS A 82 12.93 6.36 -4.07
CA CYS A 82 11.65 6.51 -3.38
C CYS A 82 11.83 7.36 -2.12
N THR A 83 10.93 8.31 -1.89
CA THR A 83 11.00 9.26 -0.77
C THR A 83 9.84 9.14 0.22
N ALA A 84 8.74 8.51 -0.20
CA ALA A 84 7.58 8.22 0.64
C ALA A 84 6.71 7.14 -0.01
N LEU A 85 5.92 6.43 0.80
CA LEU A 85 4.99 5.40 0.35
C LEU A 85 3.80 5.29 1.31
N ALA A 86 2.58 5.22 0.79
CA ALA A 86 1.38 4.99 1.59
C ALA A 86 0.32 4.20 0.83
N TRP A 87 -0.22 3.16 1.46
CA TRP A 87 -1.33 2.36 0.92
C TRP A 87 -2.66 3.10 1.01
N CYS A 88 -3.47 3.00 -0.04
CA CYS A 88 -4.90 3.28 0.06
C CYS A 88 -5.54 2.31 1.03
N ARG A 89 -6.46 2.80 1.86
CA ARG A 89 -7.23 2.00 2.82
C ARG A 89 -8.68 2.07 2.36
N PRO A 90 -9.14 1.13 1.52
CA PRO A 90 -10.52 1.09 1.08
C PRO A 90 -11.49 1.25 2.24
N THR A 91 -12.50 2.08 2.06
CA THR A 91 -13.62 2.10 3.00
C THR A 91 -14.39 0.81 2.79
N GLY A 92 -14.48 -0.03 3.82
CA GLY A 92 -15.26 -1.27 3.77
C GLY A 92 -16.73 -1.02 3.50
N ALA A 93 -17.12 -0.89 2.23
CA ALA A 93 -18.45 -1.25 1.78
C ALA A 93 -18.50 -2.80 1.81
N GLY A 94 -18.70 -3.36 3.01
CA GLY A 94 -18.71 -4.82 3.16
C GLY A 94 -18.29 -5.40 4.51
N VAL A 95 -18.07 -4.62 5.58
CA VAL A 95 -18.01 -5.21 6.93
C VAL A 95 -19.43 -5.60 7.36
N HIS A 96 -19.97 -6.66 6.75
CA HIS A 96 -21.06 -7.42 7.33
C HIS A 96 -20.46 -8.20 8.50
N GLY A 97 -20.65 -7.64 9.69
CA GLY A 97 -20.31 -8.31 10.94
C GLY A 97 -21.01 -9.66 11.09
N GLY A 98 -20.41 -10.56 11.86
CA GLY A 98 -21.10 -11.76 12.30
C GLY A 98 -20.27 -12.95 12.74
N ALA A 99 -19.05 -12.80 13.25
CA ALA A 99 -18.53 -13.80 14.18
C ALA A 99 -19.20 -13.57 15.55
N GLY A 100 -20.34 -14.21 15.79
CA GLY A 100 -20.95 -14.28 17.13
C GLY A 100 -22.47 -14.34 17.15
N GLY A 101 -23.01 -15.48 17.61
CA GLY A 101 -24.36 -15.57 18.18
C GLY A 101 -25.32 -16.50 17.44
N GLY A 102 -25.45 -17.74 17.94
CA GLY A 102 -26.50 -18.65 17.52
C GLY A 102 -27.90 -18.09 17.80
N GLY A 103 -28.82 -18.38 16.89
CA GLY A 103 -30.25 -18.06 17.04
C GLY A 103 -31.03 -18.73 15.91
N SER A 104 -31.67 -19.85 16.24
CA SER A 104 -32.65 -20.52 15.38
C SER A 104 -33.90 -19.64 15.23
N GLY A 105 -34.50 -19.60 14.04
CA GLY A 105 -35.80 -18.99 13.83
C GLY A 105 -35.97 -18.48 12.40
N GLY A 106 -36.60 -19.28 11.55
CA GLY A 106 -36.74 -19.01 10.13
C GLY A 106 -37.65 -17.85 9.78
N ARG A 107 -37.45 -17.33 8.56
CA ARG A 107 -38.51 -17.06 7.58
C ARG A 107 -37.81 -16.76 6.25
N GLU A 108 -38.03 -17.61 5.26
CA GLU A 108 -37.68 -17.35 3.88
C GLU A 108 -38.45 -16.11 3.39
N GLY A 109 -37.73 -15.00 3.29
CA GLY A 109 -38.15 -13.82 2.56
C GLY A 109 -37.17 -13.66 1.41
N TYR A 110 -37.68 -13.78 0.19
CA TYR A 110 -37.03 -13.42 -1.07
C TYR A 110 -36.65 -11.93 -1.00
N ALA A 111 -35.47 -11.63 -0.46
CA ALA A 111 -34.88 -10.30 -0.58
C ALA A 111 -34.43 -10.15 -2.03
N SER A 112 -35.04 -9.17 -2.71
CA SER A 112 -34.66 -8.67 -4.02
C SER A 112 -33.15 -8.61 -4.15
N ALA A 113 -32.60 -9.27 -5.18
CA ALA A 113 -31.21 -9.09 -5.58
C ALA A 113 -30.97 -7.58 -5.75
N ALA A 114 -30.16 -7.02 -4.87
CA ALA A 114 -29.75 -5.63 -4.97
C ALA A 114 -28.98 -5.47 -6.27
N GLU A 115 -29.46 -4.59 -7.13
CA GLU A 115 -28.70 -4.12 -8.28
C GLU A 115 -27.41 -3.44 -7.78
N GLY A 116 -26.26 -3.89 -8.27
CA GLY A 116 -25.01 -3.13 -8.25
C GLY A 116 -24.23 -3.15 -6.94
N GLU A 117 -23.77 -4.31 -6.48
CA GLU A 117 -22.59 -4.33 -5.61
C GLU A 117 -21.39 -3.89 -6.47
N ALA A 118 -20.92 -2.66 -6.25
CA ALA A 118 -19.76 -2.13 -6.97
C ALA A 118 -18.57 -3.06 -6.74
N ALA A 119 -17.87 -3.43 -7.82
CA ALA A 119 -16.69 -4.28 -7.72
C ALA A 119 -15.70 -3.68 -6.70
N PRO A 120 -15.02 -4.52 -5.90
CA PRO A 120 -14.06 -4.02 -4.92
C PRO A 120 -12.98 -3.19 -5.63
N SER A 121 -12.62 -2.05 -5.05
CA SER A 121 -11.53 -1.23 -5.59
C SER A 121 -10.24 -2.04 -5.61
N PRO A 122 -9.43 -1.96 -6.68
CA PRO A 122 -8.15 -2.66 -6.72
C PRO A 122 -7.20 -2.10 -5.65
N PRO A 123 -6.20 -2.88 -5.20
CA PRO A 123 -5.15 -2.37 -4.34
C PRO A 123 -4.49 -1.12 -4.94
N MET A 124 -4.42 -0.05 -4.15
CA MET A 124 -3.78 1.21 -4.55
C MET A 124 -2.72 1.64 -3.55
N ILE A 125 -1.69 2.31 -4.06
CA ILE A 125 -0.58 2.85 -3.27
C ILE A 125 -0.08 4.15 -3.89
N VAL A 126 0.24 5.14 -3.05
CA VAL A 126 0.91 6.36 -3.49
C VAL A 126 2.39 6.30 -3.15
N VAL A 127 3.24 6.76 -4.07
CA VAL A 127 4.70 6.73 -3.97
C VAL A 127 5.26 8.09 -4.34
N GLY A 128 6.19 8.59 -3.52
CA GLY A 128 7.01 9.76 -3.80
C GLY A 128 8.34 9.33 -4.42
N LEU A 129 8.76 10.03 -5.47
CA LEU A 129 9.99 9.77 -6.19
C LEU A 129 10.82 11.04 -6.32
N THR A 130 12.14 10.89 -6.34
CA THR A 130 13.08 11.99 -6.61
C THR A 130 14.21 11.55 -7.53
N TRP A 131 14.66 12.43 -8.41
CA TRP A 131 15.75 12.19 -9.35
C TRP A 131 16.88 13.20 -9.12
N SER A 132 17.93 12.74 -8.45
CA SER A 132 19.16 13.54 -8.26
C SER A 132 19.82 13.91 -9.59
N GLY A 133 19.75 13.03 -10.59
CA GLY A 133 20.30 13.25 -11.93
C GLY A 133 19.50 14.21 -12.84
N ARG A 134 18.28 14.60 -12.45
CA ARG A 134 17.40 15.52 -13.21
C ARG A 134 17.23 16.87 -12.53
N GLY A 135 18.30 17.39 -11.94
CA GLY A 135 18.26 18.67 -11.24
C GLY A 135 17.37 18.67 -9.98
N GLY A 136 17.14 17.49 -9.39
CA GLY A 136 16.31 17.36 -8.18
C GLY A 136 14.81 17.32 -8.44
N GLU A 137 14.38 17.01 -9.68
CA GLU A 137 12.97 16.77 -9.98
C GLU A 137 12.40 15.70 -9.03
N SER A 138 11.20 15.95 -8.51
CA SER A 138 10.49 15.07 -7.61
C SER A 138 9.02 15.01 -8.02
N ASP A 139 8.40 13.86 -7.84
CA ASP A 139 6.97 13.69 -8.08
C ASP A 139 6.31 12.76 -7.06
N ALA A 140 4.98 12.75 -7.07
CA ALA A 140 4.19 11.76 -6.35
C ALA A 140 3.15 11.14 -7.29
N ARG A 141 3.04 9.82 -7.25
CA ARG A 141 2.20 9.04 -8.18
C ARG A 141 1.36 8.04 -7.42
N VAL A 142 0.14 7.83 -7.91
CA VAL A 142 -0.73 6.75 -7.46
C VAL A 142 -0.59 5.59 -8.41
N LEU A 143 -0.35 4.40 -7.84
CA LEU A 143 -0.34 3.14 -8.54
C LEU A 143 -1.58 2.33 -8.14
N ALA A 144 -2.18 1.64 -9.09
CA ALA A 144 -3.22 0.65 -8.87
C ALA A 144 -2.79 -0.70 -9.45
N TYR A 145 -3.14 -1.79 -8.78
CA TYR A 145 -2.91 -3.13 -9.30
C TYR A 145 -3.92 -3.45 -10.42
N ASP A 146 -3.40 -3.80 -11.59
CA ASP A 146 -4.17 -4.26 -12.75
C ASP A 146 -4.19 -5.79 -12.75
N GLU A 147 -5.33 -6.38 -12.39
CA GLU A 147 -5.49 -7.83 -12.37
C GLU A 147 -5.36 -8.47 -13.75
N ALA A 148 -5.91 -7.84 -14.79
CA ALA A 148 -5.82 -8.37 -16.16
C ALA A 148 -4.37 -8.35 -16.66
N GLY A 149 -3.63 -7.31 -16.28
CA GLY A 149 -2.23 -7.13 -16.62
C GLY A 149 -1.23 -7.79 -15.68
N MET A 150 -1.67 -8.30 -14.53
CA MET A 150 -0.85 -8.81 -13.42
C MET A 150 0.29 -7.87 -13.04
N ARG A 151 0.04 -6.54 -13.07
CA ARG A 151 1.06 -5.51 -12.87
C ARG A 151 0.51 -4.28 -12.17
N TRP A 152 1.39 -3.53 -11.51
CA TRP A 152 1.06 -2.20 -11.02
C TRP A 152 1.13 -1.17 -12.16
N ARG A 153 0.11 -0.31 -12.26
CA ARG A 153 0.06 0.79 -13.24
C ARG A 153 -0.04 2.13 -12.53
N VAL A 154 0.62 3.15 -13.08
CA VAL A 154 0.40 4.54 -12.66
C VAL A 154 -0.98 4.98 -13.13
N VAL A 155 -1.84 5.36 -12.20
CA VAL A 155 -3.22 5.83 -12.47
C VAL A 155 -3.41 7.32 -12.23
N ALA A 156 -2.51 7.95 -11.46
CA ALA A 156 -2.46 9.40 -11.31
C ALA A 156 -1.07 9.91 -10.96
N GLN A 157 -0.82 11.19 -11.27
CA GLN A 157 0.32 11.96 -10.80
C GLN A 157 -0.20 13.15 -10.00
N LEU A 158 0.11 13.19 -8.70
CA LEU A 158 -0.40 14.21 -7.78
C LEU A 158 0.32 15.55 -7.97
N CYS A 159 1.65 15.49 -8.08
CA CYS A 159 2.49 16.66 -8.27
C CYS A 159 3.78 16.28 -8.99
N THR A 160 4.41 17.26 -9.63
CA THR A 160 5.80 17.23 -10.08
C THR A 160 6.43 18.59 -9.80
N GLY A 161 7.69 18.61 -9.37
CA GLY A 161 8.40 19.85 -9.11
C GLY A 161 9.79 19.64 -8.53
N PRO A 162 10.52 20.74 -8.25
CA PRO A 162 11.88 20.68 -7.72
C PRO A 162 11.94 20.40 -6.21
N VAL A 163 10.78 20.31 -5.54
CA VAL A 163 10.68 20.13 -4.10
C VAL A 163 10.30 18.69 -3.79
N ALA A 164 11.10 18.04 -2.94
CA ALA A 164 10.87 16.65 -2.58
C ALA A 164 9.55 16.45 -1.84
N VAL A 165 8.84 15.39 -2.23
CA VAL A 165 7.72 14.84 -1.47
C VAL A 165 8.29 13.95 -0.37
N THR A 166 8.15 14.33 0.89
CA THR A 166 8.85 13.67 2.01
C THR A 166 7.95 12.81 2.89
N ALA A 167 6.63 13.00 2.77
CA ALA A 167 5.65 12.17 3.44
C ALA A 167 4.37 12.11 2.59
N LEU A 168 3.70 10.96 2.65
CA LEU A 168 2.43 10.71 1.99
C LEU A 168 1.51 10.02 2.98
N ALA A 169 0.24 10.37 2.96
CA ALA A 169 -0.79 9.71 3.76
C ALA A 169 -2.08 9.62 2.96
N TRP A 170 -2.66 8.42 2.92
CA TRP A 170 -4.01 8.25 2.42
C TRP A 170 -4.99 8.54 3.55
N ALA A 171 -6.06 9.29 3.26
CA ALA A 171 -7.07 9.61 4.25
C ALA A 171 -7.82 8.34 4.69
N PRO A 172 -8.00 8.10 6.00
CA PRO A 172 -8.89 7.05 6.47
C PRO A 172 -10.34 7.56 6.30
N ASN A 173 -11.06 7.01 5.33
CA ASN A 173 -12.46 7.35 5.03
C ASN A 173 -12.69 8.75 4.43
N THR A 174 -13.01 8.82 3.14
CA THR A 174 -13.65 9.99 2.54
C THR A 174 -14.99 9.66 1.91
N ASN A 175 -15.83 8.92 2.64
CA ASN A 175 -17.23 8.68 2.27
C ASN A 175 -18.19 9.80 2.71
N ALA A 176 -17.70 10.96 3.18
CA ALA A 176 -18.56 12.05 3.68
C ALA A 176 -19.57 12.56 2.64
N ALA A 177 -19.41 12.23 1.35
CA ALA A 177 -20.33 12.57 0.27
C ALA A 177 -20.81 11.38 -0.59
N GLY A 178 -20.63 10.12 -0.14
CA GLY A 178 -21.24 8.96 -0.81
C GLY A 178 -20.72 8.59 -2.22
N GLY A 179 -19.53 9.03 -2.61
CA GLY A 179 -18.88 8.64 -3.86
C GLY A 179 -17.46 8.14 -3.60
N GLY A 180 -16.98 7.19 -4.42
CA GLY A 180 -15.62 6.60 -4.37
C GLY A 180 -14.51 7.61 -4.66
N VAL A 181 -14.42 8.61 -3.79
CA VAL A 181 -13.49 9.72 -3.86
C VAL A 181 -12.38 9.43 -2.88
N GLU A 182 -11.16 9.35 -3.38
CA GLU A 182 -9.96 9.11 -2.60
C GLU A 182 -9.28 10.43 -2.25
N THR A 183 -8.75 10.55 -1.03
CA THR A 183 -8.06 11.76 -0.57
C THR A 183 -6.68 11.44 -0.07
N ILE A 184 -5.69 12.20 -0.53
CA ILE A 184 -4.28 11.97 -0.23
C ILE A 184 -3.66 13.28 0.27
N ALA A 185 -2.93 13.21 1.37
CA ALA A 185 -2.08 14.30 1.84
C ALA A 185 -0.62 14.05 1.46
N ALA A 186 0.10 15.10 1.06
CA ALA A 186 1.52 15.06 0.77
C ALA A 186 2.26 16.21 1.45
N ALA A 187 3.43 15.92 2.04
CA ALA A 187 4.36 16.94 2.51
C ALA A 187 5.34 17.31 1.40
N ILE A 188 5.22 18.53 0.87
CA ILE A 188 6.00 19.06 -0.26
C ILE A 188 6.77 20.28 0.25
N GLY A 189 8.01 20.07 0.69
CA GLY A 189 8.81 21.12 1.33
C GLY A 189 8.13 21.63 2.61
N THR A 190 7.63 22.87 2.60
CA THR A 190 6.88 23.47 3.73
C THR A 190 5.36 23.35 3.59
N GLU A 191 4.88 22.83 2.47
CA GLU A 191 3.46 22.71 2.17
C GLU A 191 2.94 21.32 2.57
N ALA A 192 1.78 21.28 3.24
CA ALA A 192 0.97 20.08 3.35
C ALA A 192 -0.17 20.20 2.32
N ALA A 193 0.00 19.57 1.16
CA ALA A 193 -0.97 19.58 0.08
C ALA A 193 -2.00 18.45 0.27
N VAL A 194 -3.26 18.72 -0.06
CA VAL A 194 -4.34 17.72 -0.04
C VAL A 194 -4.89 17.56 -1.45
N PHE A 195 -4.87 16.34 -1.95
CA PHE A 195 -5.34 15.96 -3.27
C PHE A 195 -6.61 15.13 -3.15
N ARG A 196 -7.47 15.26 -4.15
CA ARG A 196 -8.71 14.50 -4.28
C ARG A 196 -8.71 13.80 -5.64
N MET A 197 -8.92 12.50 -5.64
CA MET A 197 -9.13 11.68 -6.84
C MET A 197 -10.59 11.26 -6.87
N GLU A 198 -11.27 11.56 -7.97
CA GLU A 198 -12.63 11.10 -8.21
C GLU A 198 -12.56 9.75 -8.94
N GLY A 199 -13.13 8.68 -8.36
CA GLY A 199 -13.43 7.39 -8.99
C GLY A 199 -12.35 6.78 -9.88
N TYR A 200 -11.65 5.74 -9.41
CA TYR A 200 -10.87 4.87 -10.30
C TYR A 200 -11.71 3.64 -10.69
N ASP A 201 -12.21 3.61 -11.93
CA ASP A 201 -13.10 2.55 -12.44
C ASP A 201 -12.35 1.27 -12.89
N GLY A 202 -11.06 1.12 -12.55
CA GLY A 202 -10.33 -0.14 -12.80
C GLY A 202 -10.00 -0.47 -14.26
N GLY A 203 -10.27 0.44 -15.21
CA GLY A 203 -10.07 0.25 -16.65
C GLY A 203 -8.62 0.01 -17.09
#